data_AF-A0A8J4T2V4-F1
#
_entry.id   AF-A0A8J4T2V4-F1
#
_cell.length_a   1.000
_cell.length_b   1.000
_cell.length_c   1.000
_cell.angle_alpha   90.00
_cell.angle_beta   90.00
_cell.angle_gamma   90.00
#
_symmetry.space_group_name_H-M   'P 1'
#
loop_
_entity.id
_entity.type
_entity.pdbx_description
1 polymer ?
#
loop_
_entity_poly.entity_id
_entity_poly.type
_entity_poly.pdbx_seq_one_letter_code
_entity_poly.pdbx_strand_id
1 'polypeptide(L)'
;WIPKSTTTTVYRYEMLHLLCHTDELRTSSPPAPQWQISLRALSHRLRIHSSHDASLYITDLNAGLITLFLSALYQVDSSDTQKVFGNLHETSSLPCPQSCSGLLTWTMFERQDDVLVRCTRDSCWSADGFSLNHDEFLRGDSTLTVLRADYSLRGLYRAECDSETLCQVVFTLNPLETSRVITPGEDIDVHLPLTDLVDVRFTPSNATQPPNQKICTVEKEKIKCSPDYVERASRRNTVQIKDGRGSDSGIYTVRDLVNDEILTTVQVHVRDDAVSGPHSRGRRSVH
;
A
#
# COMPACT_ATOMS: atom_id res chain seq x y z
N TRP A 1 -29.75 -38.66 12.15
CA TRP A 1 -29.89 -37.25 12.52
C TRP A 1 -28.61 -36.55 12.13
N ILE A 2 -28.68 -35.69 11.12
CA ILE A 2 -27.57 -34.86 10.63
C ILE A 2 -27.90 -33.43 11.06
N PRO A 3 -27.04 -32.71 11.80
CA PRO A 3 -27.06 -31.26 11.80
C PRO A 3 -26.22 -30.76 10.62
N LYS A 4 -26.86 -29.89 9.83
CA LYS A 4 -26.34 -29.24 8.63
C LYS A 4 -25.54 -27.99 8.98
N SER A 5 -24.53 -27.73 8.14
CA SER A 5 -24.03 -26.43 7.66
C SER A 5 -23.79 -25.31 8.68
N THR A 6 -22.51 -25.08 9.00
CA THR A 6 -22.01 -23.78 9.45
C THR A 6 -21.93 -22.84 8.24
N THR A 7 -22.72 -21.77 8.27
CA THR A 7 -22.70 -20.71 7.26
C THR A 7 -21.53 -19.79 7.53
N THR A 8 -20.53 -19.76 6.64
CA THR A 8 -19.42 -18.80 6.69
C THR A 8 -19.93 -17.43 6.21
N THR A 9 -19.92 -16.44 7.10
CA THR A 9 -20.23 -15.05 6.77
C THR A 9 -19.02 -14.42 6.08
N VAL A 10 -19.14 -14.12 4.78
CA VAL A 10 -18.14 -13.39 4.00
C VAL A 10 -18.41 -11.89 4.13
N TYR A 11 -17.45 -11.13 4.63
CA TYR A 11 -17.52 -9.66 4.66
C TYR A 11 -16.88 -9.08 3.40
N ARG A 12 -17.69 -8.41 2.57
CA ARG A 12 -17.24 -7.63 1.41
C ARG A 12 -17.21 -6.15 1.81
N TYR A 13 -16.03 -5.54 1.77
CA TYR A 13 -15.89 -4.10 1.93
C TYR A 13 -16.02 -3.43 0.55
N GLU A 14 -17.08 -2.65 0.33
CA GLU A 14 -17.17 -1.74 -0.82
C GLU A 14 -16.68 -0.34 -0.42
N MET A 15 -15.71 0.17 -1.18
CA MET A 15 -15.09 1.48 -0.99
C MET A 15 -15.95 2.55 -1.69
N LEU A 16 -16.54 3.48 -0.93
CA LEU A 16 -17.31 4.60 -1.48
C LEU A 16 -16.36 5.72 -1.95
N HIS A 17 -16.33 6.00 -3.26
CA HIS A 17 -15.70 7.20 -3.82
C HIS A 17 -16.52 8.46 -3.49
N LEU A 18 -15.91 9.44 -2.83
CA LEU A 18 -16.42 10.81 -2.72
C LEU A 18 -15.82 11.68 -3.83
N LEU A 19 -16.64 12.07 -4.80
CA LEU A 19 -16.35 13.13 -5.77
C LEU A 19 -16.72 14.48 -5.12
N CYS A 20 -15.75 15.37 -4.93
CA CYS A 20 -16.01 16.78 -4.64
C CYS A 20 -16.10 17.55 -5.97
N HIS A 21 -17.28 18.11 -6.24
CA HIS A 21 -17.50 19.13 -7.27
C HIS A 21 -17.38 20.51 -6.59
N THR A 22 -16.48 21.36 -7.06
CA THR A 22 -16.40 22.76 -6.63
C THR A 22 -17.03 23.65 -7.68
N ASP A 23 -18.21 24.20 -7.40
CA ASP A 23 -18.75 25.35 -8.13
C ASP A 23 -18.35 26.65 -7.43
N GLU A 24 -17.83 27.57 -8.24
CA GLU A 24 -17.47 28.94 -7.89
C GLU A 24 -18.72 29.76 -7.51
N LEU A 25 -18.66 30.50 -6.40
CA LEU A 25 -19.26 31.83 -6.34
C LEU A 25 -18.40 32.78 -5.47
N ARG A 26 -17.90 33.83 -6.12
CA ARG A 26 -17.33 35.05 -5.52
C ARG A 26 -18.41 35.76 -4.68
N THR A 27 -18.05 36.24 -3.48
CA THR A 27 -17.71 37.66 -3.22
C THR A 27 -17.40 37.95 -1.74
N SER A 28 -16.39 38.83 -1.55
CA SER A 28 -16.07 39.73 -0.43
C SER A 28 -15.67 39.20 0.96
N SER A 29 -14.47 39.64 1.36
CA SER A 29 -13.64 39.43 2.57
C SER A 29 -14.09 40.20 3.84
N PRO A 30 -13.36 40.15 4.98
CA PRO A 30 -13.36 39.12 6.03
C PRO A 30 -13.75 39.70 7.42
N PRO A 31 -13.74 38.87 8.50
CA PRO A 31 -12.92 39.27 9.64
C PRO A 31 -12.06 38.15 10.26
N ALA A 32 -11.12 38.58 11.10
CA ALA A 32 -9.96 37.90 11.69
C ALA A 32 -10.24 36.63 12.52
N PRO A 33 -9.22 35.77 12.76
CA PRO A 33 -9.42 34.41 13.27
C PRO A 33 -9.52 34.37 14.80
N GLN A 34 -10.60 33.77 15.30
CA GLN A 34 -10.66 33.23 16.66
C GLN A 34 -10.28 31.74 16.62
N TRP A 35 -9.18 31.39 17.27
CA TRP A 35 -8.80 30.00 17.51
C TRP A 35 -9.72 29.41 18.59
N GLN A 36 -10.66 28.57 18.18
CA GLN A 36 -11.30 27.60 19.07
C GLN A 36 -11.09 26.20 18.48
N ILE A 37 -10.22 25.43 19.13
CA ILE A 37 -10.04 24.01 18.88
C ILE A 37 -11.27 23.28 19.43
N SER A 38 -12.16 22.83 18.55
CA SER A 38 -13.27 21.95 18.89
C SER A 38 -12.87 20.50 18.59
N LEU A 39 -12.50 19.77 19.63
CA LEU A 39 -12.31 18.32 19.64
C LEU A 39 -13.67 17.60 19.55
N ARG A 40 -14.33 17.63 18.38
CA ARG A 40 -15.49 16.76 18.08
C ARG A 40 -15.59 16.45 16.59
N ALA A 41 -14.79 15.50 16.12
CA ALA A 41 -15.08 14.73 14.92
C ALA A 41 -14.23 13.46 14.91
N LEU A 42 -14.71 12.40 15.55
CA LEU A 42 -14.41 10.99 15.26
C LEU A 42 -15.41 10.15 16.06
N SER A 43 -16.66 10.17 15.63
CA SER A 43 -17.64 9.15 15.97
C SER A 43 -17.93 8.40 14.69
N HIS A 44 -17.20 7.31 14.45
CA HIS A 44 -17.61 6.32 13.47
C HIS A 44 -18.92 5.70 13.95
N ARG A 45 -20.01 5.97 13.22
CA ARG A 45 -21.26 5.22 13.34
C ARG A 45 -21.05 3.84 12.74
N LEU A 46 -20.79 2.84 13.60
CA LEU A 46 -21.13 1.46 13.27
C LEU A 46 -22.66 1.37 13.18
N ARG A 47 -23.20 1.09 11.99
CA ARG A 47 -24.61 0.78 11.80
C ARG A 47 -24.71 -0.72 11.51
N ILE A 48 -24.81 -1.53 12.55
CA ILE A 48 -25.08 -2.96 12.43
C ILE A 48 -26.57 -3.11 12.07
N HIS A 49 -26.88 -3.65 10.90
CA HIS A 49 -28.22 -4.21 10.62
C HIS A 49 -28.19 -5.69 11.01
N SER A 50 -28.87 -6.01 12.11
CA SER A 50 -29.17 -7.39 12.50
C SER A 50 -30.63 -7.67 12.13
N SER A 51 -30.86 -8.50 11.11
CA SER A 51 -32.18 -9.10 10.86
C SER A 51 -32.16 -10.56 11.26
N HIS A 52 -32.68 -10.87 12.46
CA HIS A 52 -33.74 -11.84 12.73
C HIS A 52 -33.81 -12.15 14.24
N ASP A 53 -35.05 -12.24 14.72
CA ASP A 53 -35.51 -12.29 16.11
C ASP A 53 -34.74 -13.22 17.06
N ALA A 54 -34.31 -12.64 18.19
CA ALA A 54 -34.20 -13.34 19.46
C ALA A 54 -34.44 -12.35 20.61
N SER A 55 -35.70 -12.19 21.02
CA SER A 55 -36.06 -11.48 22.25
C SER A 55 -35.71 -12.35 23.46
N LEU A 56 -34.58 -12.06 24.12
CA LEU A 56 -34.24 -12.66 25.41
C LEU A 56 -34.81 -11.77 26.53
N TYR A 57 -35.91 -12.20 27.14
CA TYR A 57 -36.44 -11.57 28.35
C TYR A 57 -35.59 -12.04 29.55
N ILE A 58 -34.80 -11.13 30.13
CA ILE A 58 -34.17 -11.34 31.44
C ILE A 58 -34.97 -10.52 32.45
N THR A 59 -35.81 -11.20 33.23
CA THR A 59 -36.43 -10.63 34.43
C THR A 59 -35.44 -10.71 35.59
N ASP A 60 -35.10 -9.54 36.14
CA ASP A 60 -34.48 -9.29 37.45
C ASP A 60 -33.67 -10.42 38.09
N LEU A 61 -32.35 -10.37 37.92
CA LEU A 61 -31.38 -10.95 38.86
C LEU A 61 -30.06 -10.16 38.81
N ASN A 62 -29.82 -9.39 39.88
CA ASN A 62 -28.56 -8.82 40.35
C ASN A 62 -27.59 -8.28 39.28
N ALA A 63 -27.68 -6.97 39.04
CA ALA A 63 -26.80 -6.19 38.16
C ALA A 63 -25.28 -6.34 38.41
N GLY A 64 -24.86 -6.89 39.55
CA GLY A 64 -23.45 -7.16 39.87
C GLY A 64 -22.86 -8.46 39.29
N LEU A 65 -23.70 -9.44 38.90
CA LEU A 65 -23.23 -10.72 38.34
C LEU A 65 -23.16 -10.68 36.79
N ILE A 66 -24.00 -9.84 36.18
CA ILE A 66 -24.06 -9.66 34.72
C ILE A 66 -22.84 -8.90 34.19
N THR A 67 -22.26 -7.98 34.98
CA THR A 67 -21.02 -7.27 34.62
C THR A 67 -19.78 -8.17 34.63
N LEU A 68 -19.75 -9.23 35.44
CA LEU A 68 -18.65 -10.20 35.46
C LEU A 68 -18.71 -11.21 34.30
N PHE A 69 -19.91 -11.53 33.80
CA PHE A 69 -20.06 -12.43 32.64
C PHE A 69 -19.81 -11.74 31.30
N LEU A 70 -20.08 -10.43 31.19
CA LEU A 70 -19.83 -9.67 29.95
C LEU A 70 -18.35 -9.32 29.75
N SER A 71 -17.55 -9.20 30.82
CA SER A 71 -16.09 -9.01 30.70
C SER A 71 -15.35 -10.30 30.35
N ALA A 72 -15.89 -11.47 30.70
CA ALA A 72 -15.30 -12.78 30.37
C ALA A 72 -15.49 -13.18 28.90
N LEU A 73 -16.42 -12.55 28.18
CA LEU A 73 -16.70 -12.84 26.76
C LEU A 73 -16.10 -11.81 25.79
N TYR A 74 -15.35 -10.84 26.29
CA TYR A 74 -14.66 -9.83 25.49
C TYR A 74 -13.14 -10.02 25.56
N GLN A 75 -12.67 -11.25 25.34
CA GLN A 75 -11.32 -11.42 24.81
C GLN A 75 -11.40 -11.22 23.31
N VAL A 76 -11.38 -9.96 22.88
CA VAL A 76 -10.93 -9.66 21.52
C VAL A 76 -9.46 -10.06 21.55
N ASP A 77 -9.15 -11.23 20.98
CA ASP A 77 -7.78 -11.58 20.64
C ASP A 77 -7.25 -10.46 19.74
N SER A 78 -6.53 -9.54 20.37
CA SER A 78 -5.69 -8.57 19.70
C SER A 78 -4.57 -9.37 19.07
N SER A 79 -4.84 -9.98 17.91
CA SER A 79 -3.81 -10.45 17.00
C SER A 79 -2.91 -9.26 16.70
N ASP A 80 -1.81 -9.15 17.44
CA ASP A 80 -0.82 -8.09 17.31
C ASP A 80 -0.34 -8.07 15.85
N THR A 81 -0.74 -7.05 15.12
CA THR A 81 -0.49 -6.97 13.68
C THR A 81 0.91 -6.42 13.49
N GLN A 82 1.86 -7.29 13.15
CA GLN A 82 3.24 -6.89 12.96
C GLN A 82 3.44 -6.22 11.59
N LYS A 83 4.06 -5.03 11.56
CA LYS A 83 4.49 -4.39 10.31
C LYS A 83 5.92 -4.81 9.95
N VAL A 84 6.12 -5.29 8.73
CA VAL A 84 7.41 -5.76 8.18
C VAL A 84 7.76 -4.97 6.94
N PHE A 85 9.04 -4.60 6.83
CA PHE A 85 9.58 -3.87 5.69
C PHE A 85 10.51 -4.78 4.88
N GLY A 86 10.26 -4.87 3.57
CA GLY A 86 11.12 -5.54 2.60
C GLY A 86 11.81 -4.56 1.66
N ASN A 87 12.86 -5.00 0.97
CA ASN A 87 13.47 -4.21 -0.10
C ASN A 87 12.89 -4.62 -1.46
N LEU A 88 12.70 -3.64 -2.34
CA LEU A 88 12.17 -3.88 -3.69
C LEU A 88 13.05 -4.87 -4.46
N HIS A 89 12.41 -5.87 -5.07
CA HIS A 89 13.02 -6.99 -5.80
C HIS A 89 13.88 -7.97 -4.99
N GLU A 90 13.94 -7.81 -3.67
CA GLU A 90 14.64 -8.73 -2.77
C GLU A 90 13.69 -9.72 -2.10
N THR A 91 14.26 -10.74 -1.47
CA THR A 91 13.52 -11.69 -0.65
C THR A 91 13.17 -11.06 0.71
N SER A 92 12.01 -11.38 1.27
CA SER A 92 11.57 -10.88 2.58
C SER A 92 10.82 -11.95 3.36
N SER A 93 11.02 -11.99 4.67
CA SER A 93 10.37 -12.95 5.56
C SER A 93 9.24 -12.27 6.34
N LEU A 94 8.07 -12.90 6.34
CA LEU A 94 6.88 -12.51 7.09
C LEU A 94 6.80 -13.45 8.29
N PRO A 95 7.30 -13.02 9.46
CA PRO A 95 7.53 -13.88 10.60
C PRO A 95 6.21 -14.39 11.18
N CYS A 96 6.18 -15.68 11.50
CA CYS A 96 5.09 -16.31 12.24
C CYS A 96 5.65 -17.49 13.04
N PRO A 97 6.33 -17.24 14.18
CA PRO A 97 6.96 -18.29 14.99
C PRO A 97 5.93 -19.02 15.85
N GLN A 98 4.85 -19.49 15.22
CA GLN A 98 3.76 -20.25 15.82
C GLN A 98 3.69 -21.63 15.16
N SER A 99 3.49 -22.65 15.97
CA SER A 99 3.34 -24.02 15.49
C SER A 99 1.91 -24.26 15.00
N CYS A 100 1.77 -25.10 13.97
CA CYS A 100 0.49 -25.58 13.48
C CYS A 100 0.54 -27.10 13.37
N SER A 101 -0.39 -27.79 14.03
CA SER A 101 -0.49 -29.26 13.98
C SER A 101 -1.36 -29.76 12.82
N GLY A 102 -2.18 -28.89 12.24
CA GLY A 102 -3.11 -29.18 11.15
C GLY A 102 -2.70 -28.58 9.79
N LEU A 103 -3.67 -28.05 9.06
CA LEU A 103 -3.46 -27.39 7.77
C LEU A 103 -3.14 -25.91 7.99
N LEU A 104 -1.89 -25.53 7.70
CA LEU A 104 -1.48 -24.14 7.63
C LEU A 104 -1.82 -23.55 6.26
N THR A 105 -2.47 -22.39 6.25
CA THR A 105 -2.71 -21.58 5.05
C THR A 105 -2.22 -20.16 5.23
N TRP A 106 -1.53 -19.62 4.23
CA TRP A 106 -1.27 -18.18 4.11
C TRP A 106 -2.14 -17.57 3.02
N THR A 107 -2.80 -16.46 3.34
CA THR A 107 -3.61 -15.67 2.39
C THR A 107 -3.31 -14.18 2.53
N MET A 108 -3.61 -13.43 1.47
CA MET A 108 -3.66 -11.98 1.52
C MET A 108 -5.07 -11.56 1.92
N PHE A 109 -5.23 -10.65 2.87
CA PHE A 109 -6.52 -10.31 3.47
C PHE A 109 -7.56 -9.83 2.45
N GLU A 110 -7.12 -9.09 1.43
CA GLU A 110 -7.99 -8.59 0.35
C GLU A 110 -8.34 -9.68 -0.68
N ARG A 111 -7.61 -10.80 -0.69
CA ARG A 111 -7.74 -11.91 -1.65
C ARG A 111 -7.74 -13.24 -0.90
N GLN A 112 -8.76 -13.44 -0.07
CA GLN A 112 -8.84 -14.62 0.79
C GLN A 112 -8.94 -15.93 0.00
N ASP A 113 -9.46 -15.88 -1.23
CA ASP A 113 -9.53 -17.02 -2.13
C ASP A 113 -8.15 -17.37 -2.77
N ASP A 114 -7.21 -16.43 -2.75
CA ASP A 114 -5.84 -16.61 -3.29
C ASP A 114 -4.93 -17.16 -2.19
N VAL A 115 -4.96 -18.48 -2.01
CA VAL A 115 -4.05 -19.17 -1.09
C VAL A 115 -2.63 -19.12 -1.64
N LEU A 116 -1.72 -18.53 -0.87
CA LEU A 116 -0.31 -18.34 -1.23
C LEU A 116 0.53 -19.56 -0.87
N VAL A 117 0.23 -20.19 0.26
CA VAL A 117 0.91 -21.40 0.75
C VAL A 117 -0.10 -22.29 1.45
N ARG A 118 0.07 -23.61 1.28
CA ARG A 118 -0.60 -24.65 2.07
C ARG A 118 0.45 -25.61 2.62
N CYS A 119 0.47 -25.83 3.92
CA CYS A 119 1.40 -26.77 4.56
C CYS A 119 0.67 -27.71 5.51
N THR A 120 1.10 -28.97 5.49
CA THR A 120 0.68 -30.03 6.39
C THR A 120 1.93 -30.74 6.89
N ARG A 121 1.76 -31.70 7.81
CA ARG A 121 2.88 -32.54 8.26
C ARG A 121 3.62 -33.23 7.10
N ASP A 122 2.90 -33.62 6.05
CA ASP A 122 3.48 -34.46 5.00
C ASP A 122 4.09 -33.65 3.85
N SER A 123 3.55 -32.46 3.57
CA SER A 123 4.03 -31.63 2.44
C SER A 123 3.60 -30.17 2.53
N CYS A 124 4.30 -29.34 1.77
CA CYS A 124 4.01 -27.94 1.53
C CYS A 124 3.85 -27.66 0.03
N TRP A 125 2.88 -26.81 -0.30
CA TRP A 125 2.68 -26.22 -1.62
C TRP A 125 2.76 -24.69 -1.50
N SER A 126 3.32 -24.04 -2.51
CA SER A 126 3.43 -22.58 -2.58
C SER A 126 3.09 -22.07 -3.98
N ALA A 127 2.40 -20.94 -4.03
CA ALA A 127 2.17 -20.18 -5.26
C ALA A 127 3.47 -19.50 -5.73
N ASP A 128 3.52 -19.17 -7.03
CA ASP A 128 4.67 -18.49 -7.62
C ASP A 128 5.00 -17.19 -6.88
N GLY A 129 6.28 -17.01 -6.55
CA GLY A 129 6.77 -15.83 -5.81
C GLY A 129 6.74 -15.98 -4.29
N PHE A 130 6.25 -17.11 -3.77
CA PHE A 130 6.21 -17.40 -2.34
C PHE A 130 6.90 -18.73 -2.03
N SER A 131 7.36 -18.88 -0.80
CA SER A 131 7.84 -20.16 -0.28
C SER A 131 7.65 -20.25 1.22
N LEU A 132 7.45 -21.48 1.70
CA LEU A 132 7.53 -21.81 3.11
C LEU A 132 8.37 -23.08 3.28
N ASN A 133 9.31 -23.05 4.21
CA ASN A 133 10.21 -24.16 4.44
C ASN A 133 9.53 -25.24 5.28
N HIS A 134 9.35 -26.44 4.70
CA HIS A 134 8.67 -27.55 5.37
C HIS A 134 9.40 -28.02 6.64
N ASP A 135 10.74 -28.01 6.65
CA ASP A 135 11.50 -28.42 7.84
C ASP A 135 11.37 -27.42 8.99
N GLU A 136 11.23 -26.12 8.69
CA GLU A 136 11.00 -25.07 9.68
C GLU A 136 9.57 -25.14 10.23
N PHE A 137 8.60 -25.39 9.36
CA PHE A 137 7.21 -25.66 9.74
C PHE A 137 7.11 -26.83 10.71
N LEU A 138 7.78 -27.94 10.43
CA LEU A 138 7.79 -29.10 11.34
C LEU A 138 8.45 -28.81 12.70
N ARG A 139 9.32 -27.79 12.77
CA ARG A 139 9.91 -27.29 14.03
C ARG A 139 9.06 -26.22 14.73
N GLY A 140 7.90 -25.89 14.17
CA GLY A 140 6.96 -24.93 14.74
C GLY A 140 7.14 -23.49 14.26
N ASP A 141 7.78 -23.28 13.10
CA ASP A 141 7.93 -21.97 12.48
C ASP A 141 7.12 -21.90 11.18
N SER A 142 6.06 -21.09 11.19
CA SER A 142 5.14 -20.91 10.07
C SER A 142 5.47 -19.68 9.22
N THR A 143 6.69 -19.14 9.33
CA THR A 143 7.15 -17.96 8.60
C THR A 143 7.03 -18.12 7.08
N LEU A 144 6.38 -17.14 6.44
CA LEU A 144 6.25 -17.07 4.99
C LEU A 144 7.44 -16.30 4.40
N THR A 145 7.98 -16.77 3.28
CA THR A 145 8.98 -16.03 2.51
C THR A 145 8.35 -15.50 1.22
N VAL A 146 8.46 -14.19 1.00
CA VAL A 146 8.21 -13.53 -0.28
C VAL A 146 9.52 -13.52 -1.05
N LEU A 147 9.58 -14.21 -2.19
CA LEU A 147 10.83 -14.46 -2.92
C LEU A 147 11.36 -13.21 -3.64
N ARG A 148 10.45 -12.38 -4.16
CA ARG A 148 10.77 -11.12 -4.84
C ARG A 148 9.71 -10.09 -4.50
N ALA A 149 10.03 -9.23 -3.55
CA ALA A 149 9.11 -8.22 -3.08
C ALA A 149 8.85 -7.16 -4.15
N ASP A 150 7.60 -6.73 -4.25
CA ASP A 150 7.18 -5.63 -5.11
C ASP A 150 5.96 -4.93 -4.52
N TYR A 151 5.62 -3.77 -5.09
CA TYR A 151 4.53 -2.94 -4.59
C TYR A 151 3.14 -3.60 -4.67
N SER A 152 2.94 -4.59 -5.55
CA SER A 152 1.67 -5.32 -5.69
C SER A 152 1.50 -6.40 -4.62
N LEU A 153 2.59 -6.77 -3.94
CA LEU A 153 2.60 -7.71 -2.83
C LEU A 153 2.46 -7.00 -1.47
N ARG A 154 2.32 -5.67 -1.43
CA ARG A 154 2.08 -4.96 -0.15
C ARG A 154 0.67 -5.26 0.36
N GLY A 155 0.53 -5.36 1.68
CA GLY A 155 -0.78 -5.48 2.30
C GLY A 155 -0.77 -6.32 3.56
N LEU A 156 -1.97 -6.63 4.05
CA LEU A 156 -2.16 -7.49 5.21
C LEU A 156 -2.17 -8.96 4.79
N TYR A 157 -1.28 -9.73 5.39
CA TYR A 157 -1.18 -11.18 5.24
C TYR A 157 -1.68 -11.86 6.50
N ARG A 158 -2.25 -13.04 6.32
CA ARG A 158 -2.76 -13.86 7.42
C ARG A 158 -2.28 -15.29 7.29
N ALA A 159 -1.79 -15.83 8.39
CA ALA A 159 -1.58 -17.26 8.60
C ALA A 159 -2.75 -17.83 9.39
N GLU A 160 -3.33 -18.94 8.92
CA GLU A 160 -4.38 -19.68 9.62
C GLU A 160 -3.98 -21.15 9.77
N CYS A 161 -4.30 -21.75 10.91
CA CYS A 161 -4.15 -23.18 11.17
C CYS A 161 -5.54 -23.77 11.41
N ASP A 162 -6.01 -24.67 10.54
CA ASP A 162 -7.37 -25.24 10.60
C ASP A 162 -8.48 -24.18 10.75
N SER A 163 -8.29 -23.01 10.11
CA SER A 163 -9.17 -21.81 10.15
C SER A 163 -9.04 -20.92 11.40
N GLU A 164 -8.14 -21.24 12.33
CA GLU A 164 -7.79 -20.35 13.44
C GLU A 164 -6.62 -19.43 13.03
N THR A 165 -6.76 -18.12 13.23
CA THR A 165 -5.70 -17.16 12.90
C THR A 165 -4.50 -17.35 13.83
N LEU A 166 -3.33 -17.64 13.25
CA LEU A 166 -2.05 -17.72 13.98
C LEU A 166 -1.35 -16.36 14.04
N CYS A 167 -1.23 -15.70 12.89
CA CYS A 167 -0.46 -14.47 12.74
C CYS A 167 -1.09 -13.54 11.72
N GLN A 168 -0.91 -12.24 11.93
CA GLN A 168 -1.24 -11.19 10.96
C GLN A 168 -0.03 -10.29 10.76
N VAL A 169 0.38 -10.13 9.49
CA VAL A 169 1.57 -9.36 9.13
C VAL A 169 1.21 -8.34 8.06
N VAL A 170 1.44 -7.06 8.32
CA VAL A 170 1.39 -6.02 7.29
C VAL A 170 2.75 -5.95 6.63
N PHE A 171 2.83 -6.38 5.37
CA PHE A 171 4.04 -6.28 4.58
C PHE A 171 4.05 -5.01 3.74
N THR A 172 5.14 -4.26 3.84
CA THR A 172 5.40 -3.06 3.05
C THR A 172 6.84 -3.05 2.53
N LEU A 173 7.18 -2.05 1.71
CA LEU A 173 8.53 -1.86 1.21
C LEU A 173 9.24 -0.70 1.91
N ASN A 174 10.55 -0.84 2.05
CA ASN A 174 11.42 0.29 2.36
C ASN A 174 11.34 1.34 1.24
N PRO A 175 11.29 2.64 1.58
CA PRO A 175 11.35 3.69 0.58
C PRO A 175 12.60 3.54 -0.29
N LEU A 176 12.46 3.75 -1.60
CA LEU A 176 13.62 3.84 -2.48
C LEU A 176 14.34 5.17 -2.22
N GLU A 177 15.57 5.10 -1.70
CA GLU A 177 16.36 6.28 -1.42
C GLU A 177 17.38 6.53 -2.54
N THR A 178 17.38 7.76 -3.07
CA THR A 178 18.35 8.19 -4.08
C THR A 178 18.88 9.57 -3.74
N SER A 179 20.13 9.83 -4.10
CA SER A 179 20.76 11.15 -3.96
C SER A 179 21.33 11.59 -5.30
N ARG A 180 21.13 12.86 -5.64
CA ARG A 180 21.57 13.43 -6.91
C ARG A 180 22.16 14.82 -6.70
N VAL A 181 23.26 15.06 -7.40
CA VAL A 181 23.87 16.38 -7.51
C VAL A 181 23.68 16.86 -8.94
N ILE A 182 22.99 17.98 -9.13
CA ILE A 182 22.70 18.54 -10.45
C ILE A 182 23.35 19.90 -10.63
N THR A 183 23.53 20.33 -11.87
CA THR A 183 23.95 21.70 -12.18
C THR A 183 22.74 22.65 -12.28
N PRO A 184 22.90 23.95 -11.97
CA PRO A 184 21.87 24.95 -12.23
C PRO A 184 21.35 24.88 -13.67
N GLY A 185 20.02 24.93 -13.83
CA GLY A 185 19.33 24.81 -15.10
C GLY A 185 19.09 23.38 -15.59
N GLU A 186 19.64 22.36 -14.93
CA GLU A 186 19.29 20.96 -15.18
C GLU A 186 17.91 20.63 -14.59
N ASP A 187 17.16 19.75 -15.25
CA ASP A 187 15.86 19.33 -14.76
C ASP A 187 16.01 18.33 -13.58
N ILE A 188 15.16 18.47 -12.56
CA ILE A 188 15.08 17.53 -11.45
C ILE A 188 14.02 16.48 -11.77
N ASP A 189 14.47 15.24 -11.94
CA ASP A 189 13.61 14.08 -12.18
C ASP A 189 13.29 13.34 -10.87
N VAL A 190 12.01 13.37 -10.46
CA VAL A 190 11.48 12.60 -9.33
C VAL A 190 10.72 11.38 -9.85
N HIS A 191 11.26 10.19 -9.65
CA HIS A 191 10.67 8.94 -10.16
C HIS A 191 9.39 8.57 -9.39
N LEU A 192 8.34 8.19 -10.14
CA LEU A 192 7.07 7.70 -9.61
C LEU A 192 6.98 6.18 -9.79
N PRO A 193 7.24 5.37 -8.75
CA PRO A 193 7.07 3.93 -8.84
C PRO A 193 5.62 3.57 -9.18
N LEU A 194 5.42 2.72 -10.20
CA LEU A 194 4.09 2.14 -10.48
C LEU A 194 3.91 0.92 -9.60
N THR A 195 2.79 0.89 -8.91
CA THR A 195 2.40 -0.20 -8.02
C THR A 195 1.49 -1.20 -8.71
N ASP A 196 0.82 -0.78 -9.78
CA ASP A 196 -0.34 -1.50 -10.32
C ASP A 196 -0.08 -2.07 -11.72
N LEU A 197 -0.77 -3.18 -12.02
CA LEU A 197 -0.85 -3.74 -13.36
C LEU A 197 -1.84 -2.91 -14.19
N VAL A 198 -1.34 -2.27 -15.24
CA VAL A 198 -2.18 -1.49 -16.15
C VAL A 198 -1.97 -1.94 -17.58
N ASP A 199 -3.03 -1.88 -18.40
CA ASP A 199 -2.93 -2.03 -19.84
C ASP A 199 -3.15 -0.70 -20.56
N VAL A 200 -2.45 -0.54 -21.68
CA VAL A 200 -2.60 0.60 -22.57
C VAL A 200 -3.29 0.09 -23.82
N ARG A 201 -4.38 0.75 -24.21
CA ARG A 201 -5.22 0.32 -25.33
C ARG A 201 -5.39 1.46 -26.34
N PHE A 202 -5.41 1.11 -27.61
CA PHE A 202 -5.52 2.03 -28.73
C PHE A 202 -6.78 1.77 -29.52
N THR A 203 -7.53 2.85 -29.79
CA THR A 203 -8.73 2.87 -30.63
C THR A 203 -8.51 3.85 -31.79
N PRO A 204 -8.39 3.38 -33.05
CA PRO A 204 -8.23 4.27 -34.19
C PRO A 204 -9.52 5.04 -34.51
N SER A 205 -9.38 6.29 -34.94
CA SER A 205 -10.48 7.24 -35.14
C SER A 205 -11.52 6.81 -36.19
N ASN A 206 -11.14 5.97 -37.15
CA ASN A 206 -12.00 5.57 -38.28
C ASN A 206 -12.65 4.20 -38.08
N ALA A 207 -12.63 3.65 -36.87
CA ALA A 207 -13.14 2.31 -36.64
C ALA A 207 -14.67 2.29 -36.51
N THR A 208 -15.31 1.44 -37.31
CA THR A 208 -16.77 1.28 -37.39
C THR A 208 -17.37 0.43 -36.25
N GLN A 209 -16.55 -0.27 -35.46
CA GLN A 209 -16.84 -0.89 -34.15
C GLN A 209 -15.52 -0.96 -33.35
N PRO A 210 -15.52 -0.93 -31.99
CA PRO A 210 -14.40 -0.32 -31.27
C PRO A 210 -13.19 -1.26 -31.24
N PRO A 211 -12.05 -0.91 -31.87
CA PRO A 211 -10.84 -1.66 -31.70
C PRO A 211 -10.27 -1.14 -30.40
N ASN A 212 -10.66 -1.71 -29.27
CA ASN A 212 -10.00 -1.43 -28.00
C ASN A 212 -8.74 -2.31 -27.95
N GLN A 213 -7.79 -2.16 -28.88
CA GLN A 213 -6.67 -3.09 -29.00
C GLN A 213 -5.67 -2.84 -27.89
N LYS A 214 -5.33 -3.87 -27.10
CA LYS A 214 -4.25 -3.78 -26.13
C LYS A 214 -2.91 -3.63 -26.87
N ILE A 215 -2.21 -2.52 -26.63
CA ILE A 215 -0.91 -2.22 -27.25
C ILE A 215 0.26 -2.48 -26.31
N CYS A 216 0.09 -2.20 -25.02
CA CYS A 216 1.10 -2.49 -24.01
C CYS A 216 0.45 -2.97 -22.71
N THR A 217 1.18 -3.77 -21.95
CA THR A 217 0.92 -4.05 -20.55
C THR A 217 2.10 -3.53 -19.74
N VAL A 218 1.82 -2.73 -18.73
CA VAL A 218 2.80 -2.27 -17.76
C VAL A 218 2.54 -3.07 -16.50
N GLU A 219 3.47 -3.96 -16.20
CA GLU A 219 3.43 -4.83 -15.04
C GLU A 219 4.63 -4.47 -14.18
N LYS A 220 4.37 -3.84 -13.03
CA LYS A 220 5.41 -3.36 -12.12
C LYS A 220 6.31 -2.37 -12.87
N GLU A 221 7.61 -2.65 -12.96
CA GLU A 221 8.57 -1.79 -13.66
C GLU A 221 8.77 -2.15 -15.14
N LYS A 222 8.14 -3.23 -15.62
CA LYS A 222 8.37 -3.75 -16.98
C LYS A 222 7.22 -3.36 -17.90
N ILE A 223 7.59 -2.91 -19.10
CA ILE A 223 6.65 -2.71 -20.19
C ILE A 223 6.78 -3.86 -21.20
N LYS A 224 5.66 -4.46 -21.55
CA LYS A 224 5.56 -5.47 -22.61
C LYS A 224 4.60 -4.92 -23.67
N CYS A 225 5.09 -4.63 -24.86
CA CYS A 225 4.28 -4.07 -25.95
C CYS A 225 4.15 -5.05 -27.11
N SER A 226 3.14 -4.83 -27.96
CA SER A 226 3.01 -5.53 -29.24
C SER A 226 4.16 -5.13 -30.20
N PRO A 227 4.51 -5.98 -31.19
CA PRO A 227 5.68 -5.79 -32.05
C PRO A 227 5.82 -4.39 -32.66
N ASP A 228 4.70 -3.77 -33.07
CA ASP A 228 4.68 -2.45 -33.70
C ASP A 228 5.12 -1.29 -32.78
N TYR A 229 5.12 -1.55 -31.47
CA TYR A 229 5.38 -0.59 -30.40
C TYR A 229 6.63 -0.92 -29.56
N VAL A 230 7.18 -2.14 -29.63
CA VAL A 230 8.33 -2.56 -28.79
C VAL A 230 9.51 -1.58 -28.87
N GLU A 231 9.89 -1.15 -30.07
CA GLU A 231 11.06 -0.28 -30.28
C GLU A 231 10.77 1.21 -30.06
N ARG A 232 9.50 1.61 -29.93
CA ARG A 232 9.10 3.03 -29.92
C ARG A 232 8.29 3.44 -28.70
N ALA A 233 7.90 2.49 -27.85
CA ALA A 233 7.26 2.75 -26.58
C ALA A 233 8.29 2.79 -25.46
N SER A 234 8.32 3.88 -24.71
CA SER A 234 9.12 4.01 -23.50
C SER A 234 8.24 4.48 -22.36
N ARG A 235 8.40 3.88 -21.19
CA ARG A 235 7.74 4.34 -19.97
C ARG A 235 8.51 5.53 -19.40
N ARG A 236 7.82 6.65 -19.15
CA ARG A 236 8.34 7.80 -18.40
C ARG A 236 7.45 8.05 -17.20
N ASN A 237 7.91 7.61 -16.05
CA ASN A 237 7.19 7.74 -14.79
C ASN A 237 7.95 8.69 -13.88
N THR A 238 7.93 9.96 -14.21
CA THR A 238 8.75 10.96 -13.57
C THR A 238 7.99 12.27 -13.51
N VAL A 239 7.99 12.92 -12.35
CA VAL A 239 7.68 14.34 -12.24
C VAL A 239 8.96 15.09 -12.47
N GLN A 240 8.97 15.94 -13.48
CA GLN A 240 10.13 16.72 -13.87
C GLN A 240 9.95 18.18 -13.45
N ILE A 241 10.82 18.66 -12.55
CA ILE A 241 10.90 20.08 -12.18
C ILE A 241 11.95 20.71 -13.09
N LYS A 242 11.50 21.57 -13.99
CA LYS A 242 12.38 22.14 -15.02
C LYS A 242 13.23 23.27 -14.48
N ASP A 243 14.40 23.48 -15.09
CA ASP A 243 15.28 24.62 -14.80
C ASP A 243 15.65 24.69 -13.31
N GLY A 244 16.23 23.61 -12.77
CA GLY A 244 16.51 23.45 -11.35
C GLY A 244 17.43 24.54 -10.80
N ARG A 245 17.04 25.11 -9.65
CA ARG A 245 17.71 26.25 -9.02
C ARG A 245 18.29 25.88 -7.67
N GLY A 246 19.22 26.69 -7.15
CA GLY A 246 19.78 26.50 -5.80
C GLY A 246 18.71 26.31 -4.71
N SER A 247 17.60 27.07 -4.81
CA SER A 247 16.44 26.99 -3.91
C SER A 247 15.66 25.67 -3.97
N ASP A 248 15.84 24.89 -5.03
CA ASP A 248 15.19 23.59 -5.23
C ASP A 248 16.01 22.45 -4.61
N SER A 249 17.18 22.73 -4.03
CA SER A 249 17.90 21.75 -3.22
C SER A 249 17.06 21.33 -2.02
N GLY A 250 16.93 20.03 -1.78
CA GLY A 250 16.09 19.52 -0.72
C GLY A 250 15.79 18.04 -0.85
N ILE A 251 14.79 17.59 -0.08
CA ILE A 251 14.32 16.20 -0.09
C ILE A 251 12.93 16.18 -0.71
N TYR A 252 12.79 15.42 -1.78
CA TYR A 252 11.52 15.14 -2.43
C TYR A 252 11.02 13.77 -1.97
N THR A 253 9.77 13.69 -1.54
CA THR A 253 9.16 12.43 -1.12
C THR A 253 7.94 12.11 -1.97
N VAL A 254 7.84 10.85 -2.40
CA VAL A 254 6.67 10.32 -3.12
C VAL A 254 5.90 9.46 -2.12
N ARG A 255 4.66 9.85 -1.81
CA ARG A 255 3.78 9.16 -0.85
C ARG A 255 2.60 8.54 -1.58
N ASP A 256 2.33 7.28 -1.25
CA ASP A 256 1.07 6.61 -1.54
C ASP A 256 0.02 7.07 -0.52
N LEU A 257 -0.95 7.86 -0.98
CA LEU A 257 -1.97 8.44 -0.11
C LEU A 257 -3.02 7.42 0.35
N VAL A 258 -3.18 6.31 -0.38
CA VAL A 258 -4.17 5.28 -0.05
C VAL A 258 -3.65 4.40 1.08
N ASN A 259 -2.39 3.98 0.97
CA ASN A 259 -1.76 3.08 1.94
C ASN A 259 -1.01 3.82 3.06
N ASP A 260 -0.88 5.14 2.94
CA ASP A 260 -0.11 5.99 3.83
C ASP A 260 1.38 5.58 3.96
N GLU A 261 2.07 5.48 2.81
CA GLU A 261 3.44 4.96 2.74
C GLU A 261 4.34 5.84 1.88
N ILE A 262 5.60 6.01 2.30
CA ILE A 262 6.62 6.67 1.48
C ILE A 262 7.20 5.63 0.52
N LEU A 263 7.05 5.87 -0.79
CA LEU A 263 7.54 4.97 -1.83
C LEU A 263 8.97 5.31 -2.25
N THR A 264 9.32 6.59 -2.27
CA THR A 264 10.61 7.08 -2.74
C THR A 264 10.99 8.37 -2.03
N THR A 265 12.27 8.49 -1.72
CA THR A 265 12.90 9.70 -1.19
C THR A 265 14.06 10.07 -2.11
N VAL A 266 14.04 11.29 -2.66
CA VAL A 266 15.11 11.81 -3.52
C VAL A 266 15.75 13.01 -2.83
N GLN A 267 17.01 12.88 -2.45
CA GLN A 267 17.81 14.00 -1.98
C GLN A 267 18.46 14.68 -3.18
N VAL A 268 18.16 15.96 -3.38
CA VAL A 268 18.69 16.76 -4.47
C VAL A 268 19.58 17.85 -3.90
N HIS A 269 20.77 17.97 -4.47
CA HIS A 269 21.66 19.08 -4.22
C HIS A 269 21.99 19.77 -5.55
N VAL A 270 21.57 21.02 -5.70
CA VAL A 270 21.94 21.84 -6.84
C VAL A 270 23.26 22.51 -6.52
N ARG A 271 24.26 22.36 -7.39
CA ARG A 271 25.56 23.00 -7.21
C ARG A 271 25.39 24.52 -7.23
N ASP A 272 26.21 25.21 -6.43
CA ASP A 272 26.31 26.65 -6.55
C ASP A 272 26.82 27.03 -7.94
N ASP A 273 26.24 28.07 -8.53
CA ASP A 273 26.82 28.69 -9.72
C ASP A 273 28.26 29.06 -9.39
N ALA A 274 29.21 28.56 -10.18
CA ALA A 274 30.57 29.07 -10.12
C ALA A 274 30.49 30.55 -10.48
N VAL A 275 30.52 31.40 -9.46
CA VAL A 275 30.54 32.86 -9.60
C VAL A 275 31.65 33.19 -10.58
N SER A 276 31.30 33.54 -11.81
CA SER A 276 32.22 34.14 -12.75
C SER A 276 32.72 35.43 -12.11
N GLY A 277 33.93 35.38 -11.56
CA GLY A 277 34.52 36.51 -10.84
C GLY A 277 34.51 37.78 -11.70
N PRO A 278 34.38 38.97 -11.09
CA PRO A 278 34.38 40.20 -11.85
C PRO A 278 35.76 40.37 -12.49
N HIS A 279 35.79 40.37 -13.83
CA HIS A 279 36.90 40.89 -14.61
C HIS A 279 37.12 42.37 -14.23
N SER A 280 37.99 42.61 -13.25
CA SER A 280 38.51 43.93 -12.94
C SER A 280 39.41 44.36 -14.12
N ARG A 281 38.81 45.10 -15.07
CA ARG A 281 39.56 45.89 -16.05
C ARG A 281 40.42 46.89 -15.30
N GLY A 282 41.71 46.58 -15.18
CA GLY A 282 42.73 47.52 -14.73
C GLY A 282 42.76 48.75 -15.63
N ARG A 283 42.28 49.88 -15.10
CA ARG A 283 42.42 51.19 -15.73
C ARG A 283 43.82 51.71 -15.38
N ARG A 284 44.78 51.60 -16.31
CA ARG A 284 46.05 52.34 -16.23
C ARG A 284 45.73 53.83 -16.34
N SER A 285 45.95 54.57 -15.26
CA SER A 285 46.08 56.02 -15.32
C SER A 285 47.48 56.34 -15.85
N VAL A 286 47.53 57.01 -16.98
CA VAL A 286 48.70 57.76 -17.43
C VAL A 286 48.45 59.20 -16.99
N HIS A 287 49.26 59.70 -16.06
CA HIS A 287 49.74 61.08 -15.95
C HIS A 287 50.84 61.13 -14.89
#